data_AF-A0A962V051-F1
#
_entry.id   AF-A0A962V051-F1
#
_cell.length_a   1.000
_cell.length_b   1.000
_cell.length_c   1.000
_cell.angle_alpha   90.00
_cell.angle_beta   90.00
_cell.angle_gamma   90.00
#
_symmetry.space_group_name_H-M   'P 1'
#
loop_
_entity.id
_entity.type
_entity.pdbx_description
1 polymer ?
#
loop_
_entity_poly.entity_id
_entity_poly.type
_entity_poly.pdbx_seq_one_letter_code
_entity_poly.pdbx_strand_id
1 'polypeptide(L)'
;PADLHHHTLLHDDTHYEGRPGWREWCQQAGLEGLDTERGMRFNHVALALEAAIDGQGVVLSLEQMAAPAISAGRLVVPFGPRLALQNAYFIVSPDAV
;
A
#
# COMPACT_ATOMS: atom_id res chain seq x y z
N PRO A 1 11.86 -10.00 -0.15
CA PRO A 1 11.45 -8.82 -0.95
C PRO A 1 12.07 -8.76 -2.36
N ALA A 2 13.20 -9.45 -2.65
CA ALA A 2 13.80 -9.47 -3.99
C ALA A 2 12.84 -9.96 -5.10
N ASP A 3 11.91 -10.87 -4.81
CA ASP A 3 10.91 -11.32 -5.80
C ASP A 3 10.06 -10.18 -6.36
N LEU A 4 9.98 -9.03 -5.68
CA LEU A 4 9.29 -7.84 -6.19
C LEU A 4 9.79 -7.41 -7.57
N HIS A 5 11.05 -7.66 -7.94
CA HIS A 5 11.55 -7.40 -9.29
C HIS A 5 10.74 -8.10 -10.39
N HIS A 6 10.12 -9.24 -10.07
CA HIS A 6 9.35 -10.07 -11.00
C HIS A 6 7.84 -9.79 -10.97
N HIS A 7 7.36 -8.91 -10.08
CA HIS A 7 5.95 -8.59 -9.96
C HIS A 7 5.65 -7.15 -10.37
N THR A 8 4.44 -6.90 -10.86
CA THR A 8 3.93 -5.55 -11.09
C THR A 8 3.75 -4.83 -9.77
N LEU A 9 4.26 -3.60 -9.67
CA LEU A 9 4.01 -2.72 -8.52
C LEU A 9 2.72 -1.95 -8.76
N LEU A 10 1.76 -2.11 -7.86
CA LEU A 10 0.51 -1.36 -7.86
C LEU A 10 0.69 -0.14 -6.94
N HIS A 11 0.38 1.03 -7.49
CA HIS A 11 0.47 2.30 -6.79
C HIS A 11 -0.91 2.80 -6.43
N ASP A 12 -1.08 3.17 -5.17
CA ASP A 12 -2.28 3.86 -4.69
C ASP A 12 -1.95 5.35 -4.49
N ASP A 13 -2.52 6.19 -5.34
CA ASP A 13 -2.38 7.64 -5.36
C ASP A 13 -3.57 8.32 -4.68
N THR A 14 -4.24 7.64 -3.74
CA THR A 14 -5.28 8.30 -2.92
C THR A 14 -4.70 9.55 -2.29
N HIS A 15 -5.39 10.67 -2.44
CA HIS A 15 -4.89 11.96 -1.99
C HIS A 15 -4.95 12.06 -0.46
N TYR A 16 -3.81 11.85 0.20
CA TYR A 16 -3.57 12.21 1.60
C TYR A 16 -2.07 12.41 1.84
N GLU A 17 -1.73 13.33 2.74
CA GLU A 17 -0.34 13.71 2.99
C GLU A 17 0.41 12.64 3.80
N GLY A 18 1.73 12.53 3.60
CA GLY A 18 2.60 11.68 4.40
C GLY A 18 2.55 10.19 4.09
N ARG A 19 1.97 9.79 2.95
CA ARG A 19 1.95 8.40 2.46
C ARG A 19 3.35 7.96 2.03
N PRO A 20 3.90 6.87 2.58
CA PRO A 20 5.13 6.29 2.04
C PRO A 20 4.84 5.54 0.74
N GLY A 21 5.69 5.76 -0.28
CA GLY A 21 5.64 5.04 -1.54
C GLY A 21 6.58 3.84 -1.59
N TRP A 22 6.67 3.22 -2.77
CA TRP A 22 7.58 2.10 -3.03
C TRP A 22 9.05 2.48 -2.82
N ARG A 23 9.43 3.73 -3.08
CA ARG A 23 10.79 4.24 -2.86
C ARG A 23 11.18 4.18 -1.39
N GLU A 24 10.37 4.74 -0.51
CA GLU A 24 10.59 4.75 0.93
C GLU A 24 10.57 3.32 1.50
N TRP A 25 9.64 2.49 1.01
CA TRP A 25 9.57 1.09 1.42
C TRP A 25 10.83 0.30 1.02
N CYS A 26 11.32 0.45 -0.22
CA CYS A 26 12.54 -0.25 -0.66
C CYS A 26 13.77 0.16 0.15
N GLN A 27 13.89 1.46 0.48
CA GLN A 27 14.96 1.95 1.35
C GLN A 27 14.92 1.30 2.73
N GLN A 28 13.75 1.20 3.37
CA GLN A 28 13.64 0.53 4.67
C GLN A 28 13.76 -1.00 4.58
N ALA A 29 13.37 -1.59 3.45
CA ALA A 29 13.50 -3.02 3.21
C ALA A 29 14.94 -3.45 2.88
N GLY A 30 15.85 -2.49 2.66
CA GLY A 30 17.19 -2.76 2.14
C GLY A 30 17.17 -3.38 0.73
N LEU A 31 16.12 -3.08 -0.06
CA LEU A 31 15.98 -3.56 -1.42
C LEU A 31 16.55 -2.53 -2.39
N GLU A 32 17.63 -2.88 -3.08
CA GLU A 32 18.31 -2.03 -4.04
C GLU A 32 17.98 -2.42 -5.50
N GLY A 33 18.07 -1.46 -6.41
CA GLY A 33 17.94 -1.70 -7.86
C GLY A 33 16.52 -1.96 -8.37
N LEU A 34 15.49 -1.89 -7.51
CA LEU A 34 14.09 -1.94 -7.97
C LEU A 34 13.73 -0.60 -8.60
N ASP A 35 13.26 -0.62 -9.85
CA ASP A 35 12.58 0.54 -10.43
C ASP A 35 11.24 0.70 -9.71
N THR A 36 11.19 1.65 -8.77
CA THR A 36 10.03 1.87 -7.90
C THR A 36 8.91 2.64 -8.58
N GLU A 37 9.14 3.26 -9.74
CA GLU A 37 8.11 4.04 -10.44
C GLU A 37 7.33 3.22 -11.46
N ARG A 38 7.81 2.02 -11.82
CA ARG A 38 7.11 1.13 -12.75
C ARG A 38 5.77 0.66 -12.20
N GLY A 39 4.90 0.23 -13.12
CA GLY A 39 3.64 -0.43 -12.79
C GLY A 39 2.42 0.48 -12.88
N MET A 40 1.29 -0.04 -12.42
CA MET A 40 -0.02 0.61 -12.59
C MET A 40 -0.32 1.56 -11.44
N ARG A 41 -0.96 2.69 -11.75
CA ARG A 41 -1.34 3.70 -10.77
C ARG A 41 -2.85 3.79 -10.69
N PHE A 42 -3.35 3.79 -9.46
CA PHE A 42 -4.76 3.91 -9.13
C PHE A 42 -4.96 5.16 -8.30
N ASN A 43 -5.93 5.98 -8.64
CA ASN A 43 -6.27 7.19 -7.89
C ASN A 43 -7.00 6.90 -6.56
N HIS A 44 -7.30 5.64 -6.25
CA HIS A 44 -7.97 5.25 -5.01
C HIS A 44 -7.50 3.86 -4.52
N VAL A 45 -7.27 3.74 -3.21
CA VAL A 45 -6.75 2.53 -2.55
C VAL A 45 -7.63 1.30 -2.76
N ALA A 46 -8.95 1.48 -2.85
CA ALA A 46 -9.88 0.38 -3.07
C ALA A 46 -9.61 -0.32 -4.41
N LEU A 47 -9.40 0.46 -5.48
CA LEU A 47 -9.10 -0.07 -6.82
C LEU A 47 -7.76 -0.80 -6.85
N ALA A 48 -6.74 -0.26 -6.16
CA ALA A 48 -5.44 -0.90 -6.07
C ALA A 48 -5.49 -2.23 -5.30
N LEU A 49 -6.31 -2.31 -4.24
CA LEU A 49 -6.54 -3.53 -3.47
C LEU A 49 -7.33 -4.57 -4.28
N GLU A 50 -8.35 -4.16 -5.05
CA GLU A 50 -9.08 -5.04 -5.96
C GLU A 50 -8.15 -5.64 -7.02
N ALA A 51 -7.31 -4.80 -7.66
CA ALA A 51 -6.31 -5.28 -8.62
C ALA A 51 -5.33 -6.29 -7.99
N ALA A 52 -4.93 -6.09 -6.72
CA ALA A 52 -4.09 -7.05 -6.01
C ALA A 52 -4.82 -8.37 -5.72
N ILE A 53 -6.10 -8.31 -5.33
CA ILE A 53 -6.95 -9.49 -5.10
C ILE A 53 -7.10 -10.29 -6.40
N ASP A 54 -7.23 -9.61 -7.53
CA ASP A 54 -7.33 -10.21 -8.86
C ASP A 54 -5.97 -10.72 -9.40
N GLY A 55 -4.90 -10.64 -8.60
CA GLY A 55 -3.59 -11.17 -8.94
C GLY A 55 -2.80 -10.31 -9.93
N GLN A 56 -3.17 -9.04 -10.12
CA GLN A 56 -2.52 -8.16 -11.11
C GLN A 56 -1.16 -7.62 -10.64
N GLY A 57 -0.82 -7.76 -9.36
CA GLY A 57 0.46 -7.30 -8.81
C GLY A 57 0.49 -7.24 -7.28
N VAL A 58 1.51 -6.58 -6.76
CA VAL A 58 1.69 -6.33 -5.33
C VAL A 58 1.41 -4.85 -5.06
N VAL A 59 0.65 -4.57 -3.99
CA VAL A 59 0.30 -3.20 -3.58
C VAL A 59 0.89 -2.88 -2.21
N LEU A 60 1.40 -1.65 -2.06
CA LEU A 60 1.60 -1.04 -0.75
C LEU A 60 0.30 -0.33 -0.36
N SER A 61 -0.28 -0.71 0.77
CA SER A 61 -1.57 -0.19 1.24
C SER A 61 -1.60 -0.10 2.77
N LEU A 62 -2.66 0.54 3.29
CA LEU A 62 -2.96 0.62 4.71
C LEU A 62 -3.44 -0.74 5.22
N GLU A 63 -2.85 -1.22 6.31
CA GLU A 63 -3.21 -2.51 6.92
C GLU A 63 -4.71 -2.60 7.22
N GLN A 64 -5.31 -1.51 7.72
CA GLN A 64 -6.75 -1.46 8.03
C GLN A 64 -7.65 -1.62 6.79
N MET A 65 -7.21 -1.11 5.62
CA MET A 65 -7.97 -1.24 4.38
C MET A 65 -7.84 -2.66 3.79
N ALA A 66 -6.68 -3.28 3.95
CA ALA A 66 -6.42 -4.65 3.48
C ALA A 66 -6.94 -5.73 4.44
N ALA A 67 -7.16 -5.41 5.72
CA ALA A 67 -7.50 -6.35 6.78
C ALA A 67 -8.69 -7.28 6.46
N PRO A 68 -9.80 -6.82 5.84
CA PRO A 68 -10.89 -7.71 5.47
C PRO A 68 -10.47 -8.76 4.43
N ALA A 69 -9.70 -8.36 3.42
CA ALA A 69 -9.24 -9.26 2.37
C ALA A 69 -8.17 -10.24 2.87
N ILE A 70 -7.30 -9.80 3.79
CA ILE A 70 -6.32 -10.65 4.46
C ILE A 70 -7.02 -11.68 5.35
N SER A 71 -7.99 -11.25 6.16
CA SER A 71 -8.74 -12.14 7.05
C SER A 71 -9.56 -13.18 6.28
N ALA A 72 -10.04 -12.81 5.08
CA ALA A 72 -10.72 -13.72 4.16
C ALA A 72 -9.76 -14.63 3.36
N GLY A 73 -8.44 -14.53 3.55
CA GLY A 73 -7.44 -15.30 2.82
C GLY A 73 -7.30 -14.94 1.33
N ARG A 74 -7.86 -13.81 0.90
CA ARG A 74 -7.75 -13.31 -0.49
C ARG A 74 -6.47 -12.53 -0.73
N LEU A 75 -5.91 -11.95 0.32
CA LEU A 75 -4.61 -11.29 0.30
C LEU A 75 -3.71 -11.88 1.40
N VAL A 76 -2.41 -11.74 1.19
CA VAL A 76 -1.38 -12.04 2.19
C VAL A 76 -0.41 -10.88 2.27
N VAL A 77 0.36 -10.80 3.35
CA VAL A 77 1.47 -9.83 3.48
C VAL A 77 2.78 -10.60 3.30
N PRO A 78 3.30 -10.68 2.07
CA PRO A 78 4.45 -11.55 1.78
C PRO A 78 5.77 -10.98 2.29
N PHE A 79 5.86 -9.66 2.49
CA PHE A 79 7.11 -8.98 2.83
C PHE A 79 6.91 -7.96 3.94
N GLY A 80 7.93 -7.83 4.80
CA GLY A 80 8.17 -6.63 5.59
C GLY A 80 9.19 -5.70 4.90
N PRO A 81 9.40 -4.48 5.40
CA PRO A 81 8.91 -3.97 6.68
C PRO A 81 7.49 -3.37 6.61
N ARG A 82 6.90 -3.13 7.79
CA ARG A 82 5.73 -2.24 7.96
C ARG A 82 6.24 -0.82 8.17
N LEU A 83 5.66 0.14 7.46
CA LEU A 83 6.03 1.55 7.59
C LEU A 83 5.08 2.25 8.56
N ALA A 84 5.62 3.00 9.51
CA ALA A 84 4.82 3.89 10.35
C ALA A 84 4.30 5.06 9.52
N LEU A 85 3.01 5.36 9.64
CA LEU A 85 2.41 6.53 9.01
C LEU A 85 2.73 7.77 9.85
N GLN A 86 3.00 8.88 9.18
CA GLN A 86 3.23 10.16 9.85
C GLN A 86 1.92 10.81 10.33
N ASN A 87 0.79 10.42 9.71
CA ASN A 87 -0.53 11.00 9.93
C ASN A 87 -1.52 9.92 10.41
N ALA A 88 -2.58 10.37 11.09
CA ALA A 88 -3.68 9.52 11.56
C ALA A 88 -5.03 10.04 11.08
N TYR A 89 -6.03 9.16 11.03
CA TYR A 89 -7.42 9.56 10.76
C TYR A 89 -8.09 10.03 12.05
N PHE A 90 -8.80 11.16 11.99
CA PHE A 90 -9.52 11.76 13.11
C PHE A 90 -11.00 11.89 12.81
N ILE A 91 -11.84 11.68 13.82
CA ILE A 91 -13.26 12.03 13.76
C ILE A 91 -13.40 13.47 14.24
N VAL A 92 -13.96 14.33 13.40
CA VAL A 92 -14.21 15.74 13.73
C VAL A 92 -15.72 15.97 13.76
N SER A 93 -16.20 16.57 14.85
CA SER A 93 -17.59 17.03 15.00
C SER A 93 -17.56 18.50 15.39
N PRO A 94 -18.52 19.32 14.94
CA PRO A 94 -18.75 20.61 15.57
C PRO A 94 -19.07 20.40 17.06
N ASP A 95 -18.71 21.39 17.89
CA ASP A 95 -19.11 21.40 19.29
C ASP A 95 -20.64 21.29 19.38
N ALA A 96 -21.12 20.42 20.27
CA ALA A 96 -22.53 20.34 20.57
C ALA A 96 -22.95 21.67 21.25
N VAL A 97 -23.73 22.48 20.52
CA VAL A 97 -24.35 23.70 21.05
C VAL A 97 -25.51 23.33 21.98
#